data_AF-A0A7S2AQE1-F1
#
_entry.id   AF-A0A7S2AQE1-F1
#
_cell.length_a   1.000
_cell.length_b   1.000
_cell.length_c   1.000
_cell.angle_alpha   90.00
_cell.angle_beta   90.00
_cell.angle_gamma   90.00
#
_symmetry.space_group_name_H-M   'P 1'
#
loop_
_entity.id
_entity.type
_entity.pdbx_description
1 polymer ?
#
loop_
_entity_poly.entity_id
_entity_poly.type
_entity_poly.pdbx_seq_one_letter_code
_entity_poly.pdbx_strand_id
1 'polypeptide(L)'
;VEHTLRVAQSGQLHIVAAVFTFGREDVVPEMFEGIVDRVAVQADYNLNRLRFYLRRHIEVDAEDHGPLAFRMVERVCGDSDAKWRDARAAAEAALRERVALWDGAAEAMAAARRE
;
A
#
# COMPACT_ATOMS: atom_id res chain seq x y z
N VAL A 1 2.32 11.42 -6.15
CA VAL A 1 3.29 11.92 -5.13
C VAL A 1 2.73 13.11 -4.35
N GLU A 2 2.19 14.14 -5.01
CA GLU A 2 1.62 15.32 -4.33
C GLU A 2 0.50 14.98 -3.34
N HIS A 3 -0.40 14.05 -3.68
CA HIS A 3 -1.45 13.58 -2.77
C HIS A 3 -0.88 13.05 -1.45
N THR A 4 0.10 12.15 -1.52
CA THR A 4 0.76 11.56 -0.35
C THR A 4 1.40 12.62 0.55
N LEU A 5 2.10 13.59 -0.04
CA LEU A 5 2.73 14.66 0.72
C LEU A 5 1.71 15.59 1.37
N ARG A 6 0.63 15.94 0.65
CA ARG A 6 -0.48 16.72 1.23
C ARG A 6 -1.12 16.01 2.42
N VAL A 7 -1.38 14.71 2.32
CA VAL A 7 -1.90 13.91 3.43
C VAL A 7 -0.94 13.95 4.62
N ALA A 8 0.33 13.63 4.40
CA ALA A 8 1.35 13.61 5.45
C ALA A 8 1.52 14.97 6.16
N GLN A 9 1.40 16.07 5.41
CA GLN A 9 1.54 17.43 5.92
C GLN A 9 0.25 18.03 6.49
N SER A 10 -0.90 17.36 6.33
CA SER A 10 -2.20 17.88 6.77
C SER A 10 -2.31 18.04 8.29
N GLY A 11 -1.47 17.37 9.07
CA GLY A 11 -1.55 17.33 10.54
C GLY A 11 -2.76 16.55 11.08
N GLN A 12 -3.61 15.98 10.22
CA GLN A 12 -4.81 15.26 10.61
C GLN A 12 -4.48 13.79 10.91
N LEU A 13 -4.19 13.50 12.18
CA LEU A 13 -3.67 12.19 12.60
C LEU A 13 -4.54 11.01 12.16
N HIS A 14 -5.87 11.13 12.22
CA HIS A 14 -6.80 10.07 11.81
C HIS A 14 -6.78 9.79 10.30
N ILE A 15 -6.59 10.84 9.48
CA ILE A 15 -6.43 10.73 8.03
C ILE A 15 -5.08 10.09 7.69
N VAL A 16 -3.99 10.57 8.31
CA VAL A 16 -2.64 10.05 8.08
C VAL A 16 -2.57 8.57 8.48
N ALA A 17 -3.11 8.23 9.65
CA ALA A 17 -3.17 6.86 10.15
C ALA A 17 -3.95 5.95 9.19
N ALA A 18 -5.14 6.37 8.73
CA ALA A 18 -5.94 5.58 7.82
C ALA A 18 -5.27 5.36 6.46
N VAL A 19 -4.69 6.42 5.87
CA VAL A 19 -3.99 6.31 4.59
C VAL A 19 -2.75 5.41 4.70
N PHE A 20 -2.02 5.47 5.82
CA PHE A 20 -0.92 4.57 6.10
C PHE A 20 -1.39 3.11 6.22
N THR A 21 -2.39 2.85 7.08
CA THR A 21 -2.89 1.50 7.34
C THR A 21 -3.48 0.87 6.09
N PHE A 22 -4.52 1.46 5.51
CA PHE A 22 -5.28 0.86 4.42
C PHE A 22 -4.66 1.08 3.04
N GLY A 23 -3.86 2.14 2.86
CA GLY A 23 -3.21 2.42 1.57
C GLY A 23 -1.91 1.66 1.37
N ARG A 24 -1.32 1.14 2.46
CA ARG A 24 0.00 0.50 2.44
C ARG A 24 0.05 -0.78 3.26
N GLU A 25 -0.07 -0.70 4.59
CA GLU A 25 0.24 -1.85 5.46
C GLU A 25 -0.70 -3.05 5.20
N ASP A 26 -1.98 -2.78 4.94
CA ASP A 26 -2.98 -3.82 4.62
C ASP A 26 -2.78 -4.45 3.23
N VAL A 27 -2.41 -3.63 2.24
CA VAL A 27 -2.37 -4.03 0.82
C VAL A 27 -1.03 -4.64 0.40
N VAL A 28 0.06 -4.27 1.07
CA VAL A 28 1.43 -4.68 0.68
C VAL A 28 1.62 -6.20 0.69
N PRO A 29 1.18 -6.96 1.72
CA PRO A 29 1.37 -8.41 1.75
C PRO A 29 0.79 -9.11 0.52
N GLU A 30 -0.51 -8.89 0.23
CA GLU A 30 -1.20 -9.53 -0.90
C GLU A 30 -0.55 -9.16 -2.24
N MET A 31 -0.20 -7.89 -2.42
CA MET A 31 0.47 -7.44 -3.64
C MET A 31 1.84 -8.11 -3.83
N PHE A 32 2.63 -8.23 -2.76
CA PHE A 32 3.96 -8.85 -2.82
C PHE A 32 3.89 -10.37 -3.04
N GLU A 33 2.90 -11.06 -2.46
CA GLU A 33 2.68 -12.48 -2.73
C GLU A 33 2.45 -12.73 -4.22
N GLY A 34 1.56 -11.95 -4.85
CA GLY A 34 1.29 -12.05 -6.29
C GLY A 34 2.53 -11.79 -7.17
N ILE A 35 3.44 -10.92 -6.74
CA ILE A 35 4.71 -10.66 -7.44
C ILE A 35 5.66 -11.86 -7.26
N VAL A 36 5.84 -12.35 -6.04
CA VAL A 36 6.75 -13.45 -5.74
C VAL A 36 6.36 -14.72 -6.51
N ASP A 37 5.07 -15.02 -6.60
CA ASP A 37 4.57 -16.20 -7.31
C ASP A 37 4.83 -16.12 -8.81
N ARG A 38 4.65 -14.94 -9.43
CA ARG A 38 4.89 -14.76 -10.87
C ARG A 38 6.38 -14.74 -11.21
N VAL A 39 7.18 -14.07 -10.39
CA VAL A 39 8.64 -13.98 -10.56
C VAL A 39 9.30 -15.37 -10.40
N ALA A 40 8.75 -16.23 -9.54
CA ALA A 40 9.24 -17.58 -9.35
C ALA A 40 9.09 -18.48 -10.59
N VAL A 41 8.06 -18.22 -11.42
CA VAL A 41 7.70 -19.06 -12.56
C VAL A 41 8.39 -18.62 -13.86
N GLN A 42 8.71 -17.34 -14.01
CA GLN A 42 9.05 -16.74 -15.31
C GLN A 42 10.50 -16.30 -15.49
N ALA A 43 11.39 -16.50 -14.50
CA ALA A 43 12.72 -15.90 -14.54
C ALA A 43 13.81 -16.87 -15.02
N ASP A 44 14.46 -16.53 -16.14
CA ASP A 44 15.75 -17.10 -16.57
C ASP A 44 16.94 -16.59 -15.72
N TYR A 45 16.66 -15.70 -14.74
CA TYR A 45 17.65 -15.03 -13.90
C TYR A 45 17.47 -15.38 -12.42
N ASN A 46 18.58 -15.39 -11.67
CA ASN A 46 18.56 -15.61 -10.23
C ASN A 46 18.03 -14.37 -9.48
N LEU A 47 16.80 -14.47 -8.99
CA LEU A 47 16.11 -13.42 -8.25
C LEU A 47 15.95 -13.76 -6.75
N ASN A 48 16.76 -14.66 -6.20
CA ASN A 48 16.61 -15.15 -4.82
C ASN A 48 16.67 -14.03 -3.77
N ARG A 49 17.53 -13.02 -3.95
CA ARG A 49 17.61 -11.87 -3.04
C ARG A 49 16.33 -11.02 -3.04
N LEU A 50 15.76 -10.79 -4.23
CA LEU A 50 14.50 -10.06 -4.36
C LEU A 50 13.36 -10.84 -3.72
N ARG A 51 13.28 -12.16 -3.96
CA ARG A 51 12.29 -13.03 -3.33
C ARG A 51 12.39 -13.02 -1.80
N PHE A 52 13.60 -13.09 -1.27
CA PHE A 52 13.83 -12.99 0.17
C PHE A 52 13.35 -11.64 0.73
N TYR A 53 13.70 -10.54 0.06
CA TYR A 53 13.28 -9.19 0.47
C TYR A 53 11.75 -9.05 0.52
N LEU A 54 11.05 -9.49 -0.53
CA LEU A 54 9.59 -9.42 -0.59
C LEU A 54 8.91 -10.32 0.44
N ARG A 55 9.40 -11.55 0.62
CA ARG A 55 8.89 -12.47 1.67
C ARG A 55 9.05 -11.91 3.07
N ARG A 56 10.18 -11.28 3.36
CA ARG A 56 10.39 -10.62 4.66
C ARG A 56 9.40 -9.48 4.91
N HIS A 57 9.01 -8.73 3.88
CA HIS A 57 7.97 -7.71 4.03
C HIS A 57 6.59 -8.34 4.24
N ILE A 58 6.24 -9.39 3.51
CA ILE A 58 4.97 -10.12 3.72
C ILE A 58 4.87 -10.62 5.17
N GLU A 59 5.90 -11.32 5.65
CA GLU A 59 5.93 -11.88 7.01
C GLU A 59 5.79 -10.80 8.08
N VAL A 60 6.56 -9.72 7.98
CA VAL A 60 6.56 -8.64 8.99
C VAL A 60 5.28 -7.80 8.93
N ASP A 61 4.80 -7.49 7.74
CA ASP A 61 3.63 -6.62 7.57
C ASP A 61 2.33 -7.37 7.91
N ALA A 62 2.22 -8.66 7.57
CA ALA A 62 1.02 -9.45 7.85
C ALA A 62 0.87 -9.86 9.33
N GLU A 63 1.97 -10.25 10.00
CA GLU A 63 1.89 -10.78 11.37
C GLU A 63 1.94 -9.67 12.44
N ASP A 64 2.78 -8.65 12.25
CA ASP A 64 3.03 -7.64 13.27
C ASP A 64 2.41 -6.28 12.91
N HIS A 65 2.75 -5.71 11.75
CA HIS A 65 2.41 -4.31 11.46
C HIS A 65 0.92 -4.11 11.11
N GLY A 66 0.31 -5.00 10.34
CA GLY A 66 -1.11 -4.92 9.99
C GLY A 66 -2.02 -4.81 11.22
N PRO A 67 -2.00 -5.79 12.14
CA PRO A 67 -2.81 -5.73 13.36
C PRO A 67 -2.55 -4.48 14.22
N LEU A 68 -1.29 -4.03 14.31
CA LEU A 68 -0.93 -2.80 15.03
C LEU A 68 -1.48 -1.54 14.33
N ALA A 69 -1.43 -1.50 13.00
CA ALA A 69 -1.90 -0.39 12.19
C ALA A 69 -3.44 -0.27 12.24
N PHE A 70 -4.17 -1.38 12.30
CA PHE A 70 -5.62 -1.36 12.56
C PHE A 70 -5.95 -0.81 13.95
N ARG A 71 -5.30 -1.34 15.00
CA ARG A 71 -5.49 -0.84 16.38
C ARG A 71 -5.15 0.65 16.50
N MET A 72 -4.15 1.13 15.77
CA MET A 72 -3.80 2.55 15.71
C MET A 72 -4.96 3.38 15.15
N VAL A 73 -5.57 2.97 14.03
CA VAL A 73 -6.70 3.67 13.43
C VAL A 73 -7.90 3.69 14.39
N GLU A 74 -8.23 2.54 14.97
CA GLU A 74 -9.31 2.44 15.97
C GLU A 74 -9.08 3.39 17.13
N ARG A 75 -7.86 3.44 17.67
CA ARG A 75 -7.51 4.30 18.79
C ARG A 75 -7.57 5.78 18.45
N VAL A 76 -7.12 6.16 17.25
CA VAL A 76 -7.07 7.56 16.80
C VAL A 76 -8.45 8.09 16.42
N CYS A 77 -9.30 7.25 15.83
CA CYS A 77 -10.68 7.60 15.48
C CYS A 77 -11.59 7.59 16.71
N GLY A 78 -11.44 6.59 17.61
CA GLY A 78 -12.30 6.43 18.77
C GLY A 78 -13.77 6.35 18.40
N ASP A 79 -14.64 6.98 19.21
CA ASP A 79 -16.09 6.99 19.00
C ASP A 79 -16.56 8.12 18.06
N SER A 80 -15.66 8.72 17.27
CA SER A 80 -15.99 9.85 16.40
C SER A 80 -16.36 9.40 15.00
N ASP A 81 -17.66 9.37 14.70
CA ASP A 81 -18.18 9.07 13.36
C ASP A 81 -17.60 9.99 12.27
N ALA A 82 -17.36 11.25 12.61
CA ALA A 82 -16.74 12.21 11.70
C ALA A 82 -15.32 11.77 11.32
N LYS A 83 -14.49 11.40 12.29
CA LYS A 83 -13.13 10.90 12.03
C LYS A 83 -13.16 9.61 11.20
N TRP A 84 -14.07 8.69 11.50
CA TRP A 84 -14.20 7.45 10.73
C TRP A 84 -14.58 7.72 9.27
N ARG A 85 -15.52 8.64 9.04
CA ARG A 85 -15.91 9.04 7.68
C ARG A 85 -14.74 9.67 6.93
N ASP A 86 -14.01 10.59 7.56
CA ASP A 86 -12.87 11.28 6.94
C ASP A 86 -11.70 10.31 6.67
N ALA A 87 -11.40 9.44 7.63
CA ALA A 87 -10.42 8.36 7.52
C ALA A 87 -10.73 7.44 6.33
N ARG A 88 -11.99 6.98 6.23
CA ARG A 88 -12.44 6.13 5.12
C ARG A 88 -12.30 6.84 3.78
N ALA A 89 -12.80 8.07 3.67
CA ALA A 89 -12.75 8.83 2.42
C ALA A 89 -11.31 9.05 1.95
N ALA A 90 -10.39 9.35 2.88
CA ALA A 90 -8.98 9.53 2.57
C ALA A 90 -8.29 8.22 2.16
N ALA A 91 -8.57 7.10 2.87
CA ALA A 91 -8.05 5.79 2.50
C ALA A 91 -8.49 5.36 1.10
N GLU A 92 -9.78 5.52 0.77
CA GLU A 92 -10.29 5.24 -0.58
C GLU A 92 -9.63 6.12 -1.65
N ALA A 93 -9.39 7.40 -1.36
CA ALA A 93 -8.69 8.30 -2.27
C ALA A 93 -7.24 7.85 -2.50
N ALA A 94 -6.52 7.47 -1.45
CA ALA A 94 -5.15 6.97 -1.55
C ALA A 94 -5.06 5.67 -2.37
N LEU A 95 -6.04 4.76 -2.23
CA LEU A 95 -6.11 3.55 -3.05
C LEU A 95 -6.33 3.87 -4.53
N ARG A 96 -7.21 4.83 -4.86
CA ARG A 96 -7.41 5.28 -6.24
C ARG A 96 -6.14 5.87 -6.86
N GLU A 97 -5.41 6.70 -6.11
CA GLU A 97 -4.12 7.24 -6.55
C GLU A 97 -3.09 6.13 -6.79
N ARG A 98 -3.09 5.08 -5.95
CA ARG A 98 -2.22 3.92 -6.13
C ARG A 98 -2.55 3.15 -7.40
N VAL A 99 -3.82 2.91 -7.69
CA VAL A 99 -4.28 2.26 -8.93
C VAL A 99 -3.84 3.09 -10.14
N ALA A 100 -4.13 4.40 -10.14
CA ALA A 100 -3.74 5.30 -11.23
C ALA A 100 -2.23 5.31 -11.50
N LEU A 101 -1.41 5.25 -10.45
CA LEU A 101 0.05 5.13 -10.59
C LEU A 101 0.45 3.86 -11.33
N TRP A 102 -0.10 2.71 -10.92
CA TRP A 102 0.25 1.43 -11.52
C TRP A 102 -0.29 1.25 -12.94
N ASP A 103 -1.49 1.76 -13.21
CA ASP A 103 -2.05 1.79 -14.56
C ASP A 103 -1.17 2.64 -15.48
N GLY A 104 -0.80 3.85 -15.05
CA GLY A 104 0.11 4.71 -15.83
C GLY A 104 1.49 4.09 -16.05
N ALA A 105 2.04 3.39 -15.06
CA ALA A 105 3.30 2.65 -15.21
C ALA A 105 3.18 1.51 -16.23
N ALA A 106 2.09 0.74 -16.18
CA ALA A 106 1.83 -0.35 -17.12
C ALA A 106 1.65 0.17 -18.55
N GLU A 107 0.92 1.27 -18.74
CA GLU A 107 0.75 1.93 -20.04
C GLU A 107 2.08 2.41 -20.61
N ALA A 108 2.91 3.08 -19.80
CA ALA A 108 4.23 3.56 -20.21
C ALA A 108 5.15 2.40 -20.63
N MET A 109 5.16 1.29 -19.88
CA MET A 109 5.91 0.09 -20.23
C MET A 109 5.41 -0.55 -21.53
N ALA A 110 4.09 -0.58 -21.74
CA ALA A 110 3.52 -1.11 -22.97
C ALA A 110 3.85 -0.23 -24.19
N ALA A 111 3.89 1.09 -24.02
CA ALA A 111 4.32 2.03 -25.07
C ALA A 111 5.79 1.83 -25.45
N ALA A 112 6.69 1.77 -24.47
CA ALA A 112 8.12 1.58 -24.70
C ALA A 112 8.49 0.23 -25.37
N ARG A 113 7.61 -0.78 -25.28
CA ARG A 113 7.79 -2.07 -25.98
C ARG A 113 7.34 -2.06 -27.45
N ARG A 114 6.60 -1.04 -27.87
CA ARG A 114 6.12 -0.88 -29.25
C ARG A 114 7.07 -0.05 -30.12
N GLU A 115 8.03 0.63 -29.49
CA GLU A 115 9.15 1.34 -30.12
C GLU A 115 10.34 0.40 -30.32
#